data_AF-A0A954KIY0-F1
#
_entry.id   AF-A0A954KIY0-F1
#
_cell.length_a   1.000
_cell.length_b   1.000
_cell.length_c   1.000
_cell.angle_alpha   90.00
_cell.angle_beta   90.00
_cell.angle_gamma   90.00
#
_symmetry.space_group_name_H-M   'P 1'
#
loop_
_entity.id
_entity.type
_entity.pdbx_description
1 polymer ?
#
loop_
_entity_poly.entity_id
_entity_poly.type
_entity_poly.pdbx_seq_one_letter_code
_entity_poly.pdbx_strand_id
1 'polypeptide(L)'
;SSAQNVSNIMDDMAAYFERSRYVRFKAVLDEMREEDITAGLRYLGDDLRKENGLSIAQAEYWAESLDRWAENLVDVCKCGACPGCKSKGSLPPSIVLEVLQILEGEIKLREQTRVAEQAKPGLKAEEYTASAQELSDIQDGFRERIDVVIERILELPDAQADFGKELRLLDAVSLVMDEATGILRRPETGNPAIAAETEAIELLLQSKRFNPCGGGGGGSNPGGGGGGDTTDSALALVGTGVNENEVREDQGTVQETGKAGATLPEEFISGLDEYFKQLESPTK
;
A
#
# COMPACT_ATOMS: atom_id res chain seq x y z
N SER A 1 -13.69 4.95 5.94
CA SER A 1 -14.56 3.75 6.02
C SER A 1 -13.87 2.62 5.25
N SER A 2 -13.94 1.36 5.71
CA SER A 2 -13.25 0.23 5.08
C SER A 2 -13.61 0.06 3.60
N ALA A 3 -14.88 0.30 3.23
CA ALA A 3 -15.32 0.27 1.83
C ALA A 3 -14.62 1.33 0.95
N GLN A 4 -14.33 2.50 1.51
CA GLN A 4 -13.61 3.57 0.79
C GLN A 4 -12.15 3.18 0.56
N ASN A 5 -11.51 2.58 1.56
CA ASN A 5 -10.12 2.12 1.44
C ASN A 5 -10.00 1.06 0.35
N VAL A 6 -10.92 0.09 0.32
CA VAL A 6 -10.94 -0.95 -0.72
C VAL A 6 -11.20 -0.36 -2.10
N SER A 7 -12.12 0.60 -2.23
CA SER A 7 -12.35 1.31 -3.50
C SER A 7 -11.09 2.01 -4.01
N ASN A 8 -10.38 2.72 -3.12
CA ASN A 8 -9.13 3.40 -3.46
C ASN A 8 -8.06 2.40 -3.96
N ILE A 9 -7.93 1.24 -3.30
CA ILE A 9 -7.02 0.16 -3.71
C ILE A 9 -7.40 -0.36 -5.11
N MET A 10 -8.69 -0.59 -5.36
CA MET A 10 -9.17 -1.07 -6.66
C MET A 10 -8.90 -0.06 -7.80
N ASP A 11 -9.06 1.24 -7.53
CA ASP A 11 -8.78 2.31 -8.50
C ASP A 11 -7.28 2.39 -8.81
N ASP A 12 -6.44 2.34 -7.78
CA ASP A 12 -4.98 2.31 -7.92
C ASP A 12 -4.51 1.04 -8.69
N MET A 13 -5.10 -0.13 -8.39
CA MET A 13 -4.82 -1.38 -9.13
C MET A 13 -5.19 -1.27 -10.61
N ALA A 14 -6.32 -0.62 -10.91
CA ALA A 14 -6.75 -0.40 -12.28
C ALA A 14 -5.78 0.54 -13.02
N ALA A 15 -5.43 1.66 -12.39
CA ALA A 15 -4.51 2.65 -12.95
C ALA A 15 -3.11 2.05 -13.18
N TYR A 16 -2.60 1.28 -12.21
CA TYR A 16 -1.31 0.60 -12.34
C TYR A 16 -1.32 -0.47 -13.44
N PHE A 17 -2.42 -1.23 -13.59
CA PHE A 17 -2.54 -2.21 -14.67
C PHE A 17 -2.51 -1.57 -16.07
N GLU A 18 -3.12 -0.39 -16.23
CA GLU A 18 -3.12 0.32 -17.52
C GLU A 18 -1.71 0.65 -18.01
N ARG A 19 -0.80 0.95 -17.08
CA ARG A 19 0.60 1.29 -17.34
C ARG A 19 1.52 0.06 -17.40
N SER A 20 1.52 -0.78 -16.37
CA SER A 20 2.44 -1.92 -16.23
C SER A 20 2.01 -3.18 -16.99
N ARG A 21 0.72 -3.28 -17.34
CA ARG A 21 0.08 -4.47 -17.96
C ARG A 21 0.26 -5.76 -17.15
N TYR A 22 0.42 -5.66 -15.83
CA TYR A 22 0.66 -6.82 -14.99
C TYR A 22 -0.62 -7.65 -14.76
N VAL A 23 -0.71 -8.80 -15.45
CA VAL A 23 -1.95 -9.58 -15.64
C VAL A 23 -2.59 -10.11 -14.35
N ARG A 24 -1.81 -10.38 -13.29
CA ARG A 24 -2.36 -10.89 -12.02
C ARG A 24 -3.19 -9.84 -11.28
N PHE A 25 -2.80 -8.57 -11.37
CA PHE A 25 -3.57 -7.47 -10.77
C PHE A 25 -4.93 -7.33 -11.45
N LYS A 26 -4.98 -7.54 -12.77
CA LYS A 26 -6.27 -7.60 -13.48
C LYS A 26 -7.14 -8.74 -12.99
N ALA A 27 -6.59 -9.93 -12.76
CA ALA A 27 -7.36 -11.07 -12.28
C ALA A 27 -7.98 -10.84 -10.89
N VAL A 28 -7.18 -10.32 -9.94
CA VAL A 28 -7.67 -9.98 -8.60
C VAL A 28 -8.67 -8.82 -8.66
N LEU A 29 -8.39 -7.77 -9.46
CA LEU A 29 -9.29 -6.63 -9.64
C LEU A 29 -10.64 -7.05 -10.24
N ASP A 30 -10.64 -7.96 -11.21
CA ASP A 30 -11.87 -8.48 -11.81
C ASP A 30 -12.69 -9.28 -10.77
N GLU A 31 -12.03 -10.09 -9.92
CA GLU A 31 -12.69 -10.84 -8.85
C GLU A 31 -13.27 -9.91 -7.76
N MET A 32 -12.53 -8.87 -7.35
CA MET A 32 -13.03 -7.84 -6.42
C MET A 32 -14.27 -7.11 -6.96
N ARG A 33 -14.33 -6.88 -8.28
CA ARG A 33 -15.49 -6.26 -8.95
C ARG A 33 -16.66 -7.23 -9.07
N GLU A 34 -16.39 -8.51 -9.34
CA GLU A 34 -17.40 -9.54 -9.46
C GLU A 34 -18.09 -9.83 -8.11
N GLU A 35 -17.32 -9.88 -7.03
CA GLU A 35 -17.84 -10.06 -5.66
C GLU A 35 -18.45 -8.78 -5.05
N ASP A 36 -18.34 -7.62 -5.73
CA ASP A 36 -18.80 -6.29 -5.28
C ASP A 36 -18.45 -6.00 -3.80
N ILE A 37 -17.16 -6.13 -3.47
CA ILE A 37 -16.67 -5.93 -2.10
C ILE A 37 -17.03 -4.55 -1.53
N THR A 38 -17.10 -3.51 -2.37
CA THR A 38 -17.44 -2.17 -1.88
C THR A 38 -18.87 -2.06 -1.39
N ALA A 39 -19.83 -2.71 -2.05
CA ALA A 39 -21.19 -2.81 -1.56
C ALA A 39 -21.26 -3.75 -0.34
N GLY A 40 -20.58 -4.89 -0.39
CA GLY A 40 -20.51 -5.85 0.71
C GLY A 40 -20.03 -5.25 2.03
N LEU A 41 -18.96 -4.46 2.01
CA LEU A 41 -18.44 -3.77 3.20
C LEU A 41 -19.33 -2.63 3.69
N ARG A 42 -20.11 -1.98 2.80
CA ARG A 42 -21.12 -1.00 3.21
C ARG A 42 -22.29 -1.67 3.92
N TYR A 43 -22.80 -2.77 3.37
CA TYR A 43 -23.87 -3.55 4.01
C TYR A 43 -23.44 -4.09 5.37
N LEU A 44 -22.21 -4.63 5.47
CA LEU A 44 -21.64 -5.05 6.76
C LEU A 44 -21.62 -3.89 7.78
N GLY A 45 -21.22 -2.68 7.35
CA GLY A 45 -21.22 -1.49 8.21
C GLY A 45 -22.61 -1.09 8.71
N ASP A 46 -23.64 -1.26 7.88
CA ASP A 46 -25.03 -0.97 8.21
C ASP A 46 -25.67 -2.05 9.10
N ASP A 47 -25.27 -3.31 8.93
CA ASP A 47 -25.82 -4.47 9.65
C ASP A 47 -25.12 -4.72 10.98
N LEU A 48 -23.88 -4.26 11.15
CA LEU A 48 -23.12 -4.26 12.41
C LEU A 48 -23.90 -3.65 13.58
N ARG A 49 -24.82 -2.71 13.30
CA ARG A 49 -25.66 -2.05 14.31
C ARG A 49 -26.98 -2.78 14.58
N LYS A 50 -27.36 -3.75 13.75
CA LYS A 50 -28.68 -4.39 13.74
C LYS A 50 -28.59 -5.86 14.16
N GLU A 51 -27.60 -6.59 13.65
CA GLU A 51 -27.52 -8.05 13.77
C GLU A 51 -26.08 -8.52 14.00
N ASN A 52 -25.66 -8.55 15.27
CA ASN A 52 -24.27 -8.82 15.65
C ASN A 52 -23.76 -10.20 15.16
N GLY A 53 -24.59 -11.24 15.17
CA GLY A 53 -24.17 -12.60 14.77
C GLY A 53 -23.94 -12.76 13.26
N LEU A 54 -24.85 -12.24 12.45
CA LEU A 54 -24.72 -12.22 10.98
C LEU A 54 -23.58 -11.33 10.52
N SER A 55 -23.37 -10.21 11.22
CA SER A 55 -22.27 -9.28 10.92
C SER A 55 -20.89 -9.86 11.22
N ILE A 56 -20.75 -10.71 12.25
CA ILE A 56 -19.49 -11.41 12.54
C ILE A 56 -19.15 -12.37 11.40
N ALA A 57 -20.09 -13.21 10.97
CA ALA A 57 -19.86 -14.15 9.87
C ALA A 57 -19.54 -13.43 8.54
N GLN A 58 -20.20 -12.31 8.26
CA GLN A 58 -19.88 -11.48 7.09
C GLN A 58 -18.50 -10.82 7.20
N ALA A 59 -18.10 -10.38 8.39
CA ALA A 59 -16.77 -9.81 8.61
C ALA A 59 -15.66 -10.88 8.43
N GLU A 60 -15.88 -12.09 8.92
CA GLU A 60 -14.97 -13.23 8.72
C GLU A 60 -14.84 -13.56 7.23
N TYR A 61 -15.96 -13.67 6.50
CA TYR A 61 -15.95 -13.90 5.07
C TYR A 61 -15.14 -12.85 4.30
N TRP A 62 -15.37 -11.56 4.60
CA TRP A 62 -14.62 -10.49 3.92
C TRP A 62 -13.15 -10.45 4.30
N ALA A 63 -12.79 -10.78 5.54
CA ALA A 63 -11.40 -10.91 5.96
C ALA A 63 -10.71 -12.04 5.19
N GLU A 64 -11.33 -13.22 5.09
CA GLU A 64 -10.80 -14.36 4.32
C GLU A 64 -10.64 -14.03 2.82
N SER A 65 -11.63 -13.37 2.21
CA SER A 65 -11.55 -12.94 0.81
C SER A 65 -10.41 -11.94 0.58
N LEU A 66 -10.24 -10.96 1.47
CA LEU A 66 -9.15 -9.98 1.41
C LEU A 66 -7.78 -10.64 1.58
N ASP A 67 -7.64 -11.58 2.51
CA ASP A 67 -6.39 -12.33 2.71
C ASP A 67 -6.05 -13.18 1.48
N ARG A 68 -7.03 -13.90 0.93
CA ARG A 68 -6.86 -14.67 -0.32
C ARG A 68 -6.42 -13.77 -1.47
N TRP A 69 -7.04 -12.60 -1.62
CA TRP A 69 -6.65 -11.66 -2.67
C TRP A 69 -5.26 -11.09 -2.44
N ALA A 70 -4.90 -10.75 -1.21
CA ALA A 70 -3.53 -10.35 -0.86
C ALA A 70 -2.52 -11.46 -1.18
N GLU A 71 -2.83 -12.72 -0.85
CA GLU A 71 -2.00 -13.88 -1.23
C GLU A 71 -1.86 -14.03 -2.75
N ASN A 72 -2.92 -13.80 -3.52
CA ASN A 72 -2.86 -13.86 -4.99
C ASN A 72 -2.04 -12.72 -5.61
N LEU A 73 -1.92 -11.60 -4.90
CA LEU A 73 -1.03 -10.48 -5.24
C LEU A 73 0.42 -10.76 -4.83
N VAL A 74 0.68 -11.77 -4.00
CA VAL A 74 2.00 -12.21 -3.54
C VAL A 74 2.48 -13.43 -4.35
N ASP A 75 3.72 -13.40 -4.82
CA ASP A 75 4.31 -14.58 -5.48
C ASP A 75 4.68 -15.64 -4.42
N VAL A 76 4.15 -16.87 -4.53
CA VAL A 76 4.50 -17.98 -3.62
C VAL A 76 5.98 -18.34 -3.82
N CYS A 77 6.82 -17.85 -2.90
CA CYS A 77 8.24 -18.17 -2.84
C CYS A 77 8.45 -19.64 -2.45
N LYS A 78 8.91 -20.46 -3.39
CA LYS A 78 9.70 -21.65 -3.05
C LYS A 78 11.16 -21.36 -3.39
N CYS A 79 11.92 -20.81 -2.44
CA CYS A 79 13.37 -20.92 -2.48
C CYS A 79 13.86 -21.51 -1.15
N GLY A 80 14.43 -22.71 -1.26
CA GLY A 80 14.96 -23.47 -0.15
C GLY A 80 16.24 -22.85 0.41
N ALA A 81 16.47 -23.15 1.70
CA ALA A 81 17.63 -22.79 2.47
C ALA A 81 18.96 -23.03 1.73
N CYS A 82 19.89 -22.07 1.83
CA CYS A 82 21.31 -22.31 1.67
C CYS A 82 22.08 -21.57 2.77
N PRO A 83 22.70 -22.27 3.74
CA PRO A 83 23.55 -21.66 4.74
C PRO A 83 24.98 -21.50 4.22
N GLY A 84 25.49 -20.27 4.25
CA GLY A 84 26.93 -19.97 4.16
C GLY A 84 27.39 -19.31 2.86
N CYS A 85 27.18 -18.00 2.73
CA CYS A 85 28.01 -17.14 1.87
C CYS A 85 28.23 -15.79 2.56
N LYS A 86 29.50 -15.41 2.78
CA LYS A 86 29.88 -14.05 3.12
C LYS A 86 29.86 -13.24 1.82
N SER A 87 28.93 -12.30 1.70
CA SER A 87 28.75 -11.43 0.54
C SER A 87 29.76 -10.28 0.56
N LYS A 88 30.54 -10.17 -0.52
CA LYS A 88 31.05 -8.87 -1.00
C LYS A 88 29.91 -8.20 -1.77
N GLY A 89 29.84 -6.86 -1.79
CA GLY A 89 28.82 -6.12 -2.55
C GLY A 89 27.54 -5.77 -1.78
N SER A 90 27.64 -5.34 -0.52
CA SER A 90 26.52 -4.72 0.19
C SER A 90 26.62 -3.20 0.15
N LEU A 91 25.50 -2.53 -0.11
CA LEU A 91 25.45 -1.06 -0.07
C LEU A 91 25.70 -0.55 1.37
N PRO A 92 26.39 0.59 1.53
CA PRO A 92 26.54 1.24 2.82
C PRO A 92 25.18 1.50 3.49
N PRO A 93 25.05 1.30 4.82
CA PRO A 93 23.78 1.49 5.52
C PRO A 93 23.17 2.89 5.36
N SER A 94 24.00 3.92 5.18
CA SER A 94 23.55 5.29 4.96
C SER A 94 22.94 5.52 3.57
N ILE A 95 23.31 4.73 2.56
CA ILE A 95 22.67 4.75 1.23
C ILE A 95 21.33 4.03 1.31
N VAL A 96 21.29 2.87 1.96
CA VAL A 96 20.03 2.12 2.14
C VAL A 96 19.00 2.92 2.93
N LEU A 97 19.41 3.58 4.02
CA LEU A 97 18.54 4.43 4.82
C LEU A 97 17.92 5.57 3.99
N GLU A 98 18.72 6.19 3.12
CA GLU A 98 18.26 7.29 2.25
C GLU A 98 17.15 6.80 1.31
N VAL A 99 17.35 5.66 0.65
CA VAL A 99 16.34 5.03 -0.22
C VAL A 99 15.06 4.68 0.56
N LEU A 100 15.18 4.19 1.80
CA LEU A 100 14.02 3.92 2.66
C LEU A 100 13.25 5.17 3.05
N GLN A 101 13.95 6.27 3.35
CA GLN A 101 13.32 7.55 3.67
C GLN A 101 12.63 8.16 2.46
N ILE A 102 13.20 8.02 1.27
CA ILE A 102 12.57 8.43 0.01
C ILE A 102 11.32 7.59 -0.23
N LEU A 103 11.39 6.27 -0.07
CA LEU A 103 10.22 5.39 -0.16
C LEU A 103 9.10 5.78 0.81
N GLU A 104 9.42 6.05 2.07
CA GLU A 104 8.43 6.53 3.05
C GLU A 104 7.84 7.89 2.64
N GLY A 105 8.67 8.79 2.13
CA GLY A 105 8.25 10.09 1.59
C GLY A 105 7.31 9.95 0.41
N GLU A 106 7.63 9.08 -0.55
CA GLU A 106 6.83 8.81 -1.74
C GLU A 106 5.46 8.22 -1.38
N ILE A 107 5.40 7.30 -0.42
CA ILE A 107 4.13 6.74 0.09
C ILE A 107 3.25 7.83 0.68
N LYS A 108 3.84 8.77 1.45
CA LYS A 108 3.11 9.90 2.03
C LYS A 108 2.66 10.88 0.96
N LEU A 109 3.51 11.18 -0.01
CA LEU A 109 3.21 12.08 -1.11
C LEU A 109 2.03 11.57 -1.92
N ARG A 110 1.99 10.27 -2.25
CA ARG A 110 0.86 9.66 -2.93
C ARG A 110 -0.47 9.84 -2.19
N GLU A 111 -0.45 9.75 -0.86
CA GLU A 111 -1.65 10.00 -0.07
C GLU A 111 -2.04 11.49 -0.06
N GLN A 112 -1.07 12.40 -0.01
CA GLN A 112 -1.32 13.84 -0.14
C GLN A 112 -1.89 14.20 -1.51
N THR A 113 -1.38 13.59 -2.58
CA THR A 113 -1.90 13.72 -3.95
C THR A 113 -3.35 13.26 -4.04
N ARG A 114 -3.70 12.13 -3.39
CA ARG A 114 -5.10 11.68 -3.28
C ARG A 114 -5.98 12.70 -2.56
N VAL A 115 -5.51 13.25 -1.44
CA VAL A 115 -6.24 14.27 -0.68
C VAL A 115 -6.44 15.55 -1.50
N ALA A 116 -5.43 15.97 -2.27
CA ALA A 116 -5.51 17.13 -3.14
C ALA A 116 -6.57 16.95 -4.24
N GLU A 117 -6.64 15.77 -4.87
CA GLU A 117 -7.67 15.46 -5.87
C GLU A 117 -9.08 15.44 -5.25
N GLN A 118 -9.23 14.85 -4.07
CA GLN A 118 -10.52 14.82 -3.36
C GLN A 118 -11.00 16.22 -2.94
N ALA A 119 -10.07 17.12 -2.59
CA ALA A 119 -10.38 18.49 -2.20
C ALA A 119 -10.72 19.41 -3.38
N LYS A 120 -10.36 19.02 -4.61
CA LYS A 120 -10.53 19.81 -5.84
C LYS A 120 -11.92 20.44 -6.04
N PRO A 121 -13.06 19.76 -5.76
CA PRO A 121 -14.39 20.37 -5.93
C PRO A 121 -14.67 21.53 -4.97
N GLY A 122 -13.97 21.59 -3.83
CA GLY A 122 -14.14 22.60 -2.79
C GLY A 122 -13.12 23.74 -2.83
N LEU A 123 -12.08 23.63 -3.66
CA LEU A 123 -10.98 24.60 -3.74
C LEU A 123 -11.13 25.53 -4.94
N LYS A 124 -10.58 26.75 -4.83
CA LYS A 124 -10.41 27.61 -6.00
C LYS A 124 -9.31 27.05 -6.90
N ALA A 125 -9.40 27.32 -8.20
CA ALA A 125 -8.41 26.85 -9.17
C ALA A 125 -6.97 27.28 -8.82
N GLU A 126 -6.79 28.50 -8.29
CA GLU A 126 -5.49 29.03 -7.86
C GLU A 126 -4.94 28.28 -6.64
N GLU A 127 -5.79 27.99 -5.66
CA GLU A 127 -5.44 27.24 -4.43
C GLU A 127 -5.10 25.79 -4.75
N TYR A 128 -5.85 25.16 -5.67
CA TYR A 128 -5.57 23.83 -6.16
C TYR A 128 -4.26 23.76 -6.96
N THR A 129 -4.01 24.76 -7.82
CA THR A 129 -2.76 24.85 -8.60
C THR A 129 -1.55 25.02 -7.69
N ALA A 130 -1.66 25.84 -6.64
CA ALA A 130 -0.60 26.01 -5.65
C ALA A 130 -0.32 24.69 -4.92
N SER A 131 -1.36 23.98 -4.47
CA SER A 131 -1.23 22.67 -3.82
C SER A 131 -0.54 21.64 -4.74
N ALA A 132 -0.96 21.54 -6.00
CA ALA A 132 -0.33 20.62 -6.95
C ALA A 132 1.13 20.99 -7.26
N GLN A 133 1.47 22.29 -7.27
CA GLN A 133 2.85 22.75 -7.41
C GLN A 133 3.70 22.37 -6.19
N GLU A 134 3.18 22.50 -4.97
CA GLU A 134 3.88 22.05 -3.75
C GLU A 134 4.14 20.53 -3.79
N LEU A 135 3.16 19.73 -4.22
CA LEU A 135 3.35 18.28 -4.42
C LEU A 135 4.41 17.98 -5.49
N SER A 136 4.40 18.72 -6.60
CA SER A 136 5.41 18.63 -7.67
C SER A 136 6.81 18.93 -7.13
N ASP A 137 6.96 19.97 -6.32
CA ASP A 137 8.26 20.36 -5.75
C ASP A 137 8.77 19.30 -4.74
N ILE A 138 7.88 18.67 -3.98
CA ILE A 138 8.24 17.56 -3.08
C ILE A 138 8.68 16.32 -3.89
N GLN A 139 7.93 15.94 -4.93
CA GLN A 139 8.29 14.85 -5.84
C GLN A 139 9.67 15.06 -6.47
N ASP A 140 9.92 16.28 -6.94
CA ASP A 140 11.19 16.67 -7.55
C ASP A 140 12.35 16.54 -6.55
N GLY A 141 12.12 16.95 -5.31
CA GLY A 141 13.08 16.75 -4.22
C GLY A 141 13.40 15.28 -3.93
N PHE A 142 12.43 14.36 -4.08
CA PHE A 142 12.69 12.93 -3.96
C PHE A 142 13.50 12.38 -5.13
N ARG A 143 13.18 12.79 -6.37
CA ARG A 143 13.99 12.48 -7.56
C ARG A 143 15.45 12.91 -7.36
N GLU A 144 15.69 14.17 -6.96
CA GLU A 144 17.05 14.69 -6.77
C GLU A 144 17.82 13.88 -5.72
N ARG A 145 17.15 13.45 -4.64
CA ARG A 145 17.78 12.59 -3.63
C ARG A 145 18.11 11.20 -4.18
N ILE A 146 17.31 10.64 -5.09
CA ILE A 146 17.66 9.40 -5.80
C ILE A 146 18.88 9.60 -6.70
N ASP A 147 18.94 10.71 -7.44
CA ASP A 147 20.11 11.04 -8.27
C ASP A 147 21.39 11.11 -7.42
N VAL A 148 21.33 11.76 -6.25
CA VAL A 148 22.44 11.81 -5.29
C VAL A 148 22.78 10.41 -4.75
N VAL A 149 21.79 9.54 -4.52
CA VAL A 149 22.05 8.15 -4.11
C VAL A 149 22.80 7.40 -5.21
N ILE A 150 22.40 7.55 -6.47
CA ILE A 150 23.07 6.93 -7.63
C ILE A 150 24.53 7.39 -7.70
N GLU A 151 24.79 8.69 -7.58
CA GLU A 151 26.15 9.25 -7.54
C GLU A 151 26.97 8.64 -6.41
N ARG A 152 26.43 8.57 -5.19
CA ARG A 152 27.12 7.98 -4.03
C ARG A 152 27.41 6.49 -4.19
N ILE A 153 26.59 5.75 -4.93
CA ILE A 153 26.88 4.35 -5.27
C ILE A 153 28.01 4.27 -6.28
N LEU A 154 28.02 5.13 -7.30
CA LEU A 154 29.08 5.19 -8.33
C LEU A 154 30.45 5.57 -7.76
N GLU A 155 30.50 6.30 -6.64
CA GLU A 155 31.73 6.62 -5.91
C GLU A 155 32.35 5.39 -5.20
N LEU A 156 31.62 4.29 -5.04
CA LEU A 156 32.13 3.08 -4.40
C LEU A 156 33.15 2.37 -5.31
N PRO A 157 34.18 1.70 -4.73
CA PRO A 157 35.07 0.85 -5.49
C PRO A 157 34.29 -0.26 -6.21
N ASP A 158 34.62 -0.50 -7.48
CA ASP A 158 33.99 -1.53 -8.32
C ASP A 158 32.45 -1.39 -8.46
N ALA A 159 31.90 -0.18 -8.25
CA ALA A 159 30.46 0.07 -8.22
C ALA A 159 29.67 -0.51 -9.39
N GLN A 160 30.18 -0.36 -10.62
CA GLN A 160 29.50 -0.87 -11.81
C GLN A 160 29.48 -2.41 -11.87
N ALA A 161 30.51 -3.06 -11.33
CA ALA A 161 30.60 -4.52 -11.27
C ALA A 161 29.72 -5.09 -10.17
N ASP A 162 29.66 -4.42 -9.02
CA ASP A 162 28.98 -4.90 -7.81
C ASP A 162 27.50 -4.47 -7.75
N PHE A 163 27.16 -3.29 -8.28
CA PHE A 163 25.84 -2.65 -8.14
C PHE A 163 25.19 -2.23 -9.48
N GLY A 164 25.66 -2.79 -10.61
CA GLY A 164 25.20 -2.37 -11.93
C GLY A 164 23.72 -2.62 -12.21
N LYS A 165 23.05 -3.53 -11.49
CA LYS A 165 21.60 -3.75 -11.63
C LYS A 165 20.82 -2.74 -10.80
N GLU A 166 21.33 -2.45 -9.62
CA GLU A 166 20.81 -1.53 -8.62
C GLU A 166 20.82 -0.10 -9.16
N LEU A 167 21.93 0.29 -9.79
CA LEU A 167 22.05 1.57 -10.49
C LEU A 167 20.99 1.73 -11.57
N ARG A 168 20.77 0.71 -12.42
CA ARG A 168 19.73 0.76 -13.47
C ARG A 168 18.32 0.85 -12.90
N LEU A 169 18.08 0.20 -11.75
CA LEU A 169 16.78 0.26 -11.10
C LEU A 169 16.53 1.65 -10.51
N LEU A 170 17.54 2.24 -9.87
CA LEU A 170 17.45 3.60 -9.35
C LEU A 170 17.35 4.65 -10.46
N ASP A 171 18.04 4.46 -11.60
CA ASP A 171 17.84 5.29 -12.80
C ASP A 171 16.37 5.25 -13.27
N ALA A 172 15.76 4.05 -13.26
CA ALA A 172 14.35 3.90 -13.61
C ALA A 172 13.42 4.58 -12.60
N VAL A 173 13.72 4.51 -11.29
CA VAL A 173 13.00 5.27 -10.25
C VAL A 173 13.08 6.76 -10.54
N SER A 174 14.28 7.29 -10.78
CA SER A 174 14.48 8.73 -11.07
C SER A 174 13.65 9.18 -12.27
N LEU A 175 13.63 8.40 -13.36
CA LEU A 175 12.83 8.68 -14.55
C LEU A 175 11.32 8.73 -14.25
N VAL A 176 10.80 7.79 -13.45
CA VAL A 176 9.38 7.76 -13.08
C VAL A 176 9.02 8.92 -12.14
N MET A 177 9.91 9.29 -11.22
CA MET A 177 9.72 10.45 -10.36
C MET A 177 9.76 11.79 -11.13
N ASP A 178 10.59 11.90 -12.16
CA ASP A 178 10.58 13.05 -13.09
C ASP A 178 9.25 13.13 -13.87
N GLU A 179 8.72 11.98 -14.31
CA GLU A 179 7.39 11.92 -14.92
C GLU A 179 6.29 12.38 -13.95
N ALA A 180 6.27 11.86 -12.72
CA ALA A 180 5.32 12.28 -11.67
C ALA A 180 5.42 13.78 -11.39
N THR A 181 6.64 14.33 -11.30
CA THR A 181 6.90 15.77 -11.15
C THR A 181 6.25 16.55 -12.29
N GLY A 182 6.45 16.10 -13.53
CA GLY A 182 5.89 16.75 -14.72
C GLY A 182 4.37 16.69 -14.81
N ILE A 183 3.73 15.65 -14.27
CA ILE A 183 2.28 15.51 -14.17
C ILE A 183 1.73 16.50 -13.12
N LEU A 184 2.29 16.49 -11.91
CA LEU A 184 1.87 17.37 -10.81
C LEU A 184 2.06 18.86 -11.13
N ARG A 185 3.08 19.21 -11.92
CA ARG A 185 3.31 20.57 -12.43
C ARG A 185 2.21 21.06 -13.39
N ARG A 186 1.39 20.15 -13.95
CA ARG A 186 0.23 20.47 -14.82
C ARG A 186 -1.09 20.48 -14.04
N PRO A 187 -1.04 20.90 -12.79
CA PRO A 187 -2.03 20.58 -11.74
C PRO A 187 -2.90 19.33 -11.94
N GLU A 188 -2.29 18.18 -12.28
CA GLU A 188 -3.02 16.92 -12.44
C GLU A 188 -2.72 16.02 -11.24
N THR A 189 -3.63 15.99 -10.26
CA THR A 189 -3.50 15.14 -9.05
C THR A 189 -4.35 13.87 -9.12
N GLY A 190 -5.02 13.61 -10.24
CA GLY A 190 -5.84 12.42 -10.43
C GLY A 190 -5.03 11.16 -10.73
N ASN A 191 -5.70 10.20 -11.35
CA ASN A 191 -5.14 8.87 -11.66
C ASN A 191 -3.75 8.90 -12.31
N PRO A 192 -3.41 9.83 -13.23
CA PRO A 192 -2.07 9.86 -13.83
C PRO A 192 -0.95 10.08 -12.80
N ALA A 193 -1.12 11.00 -11.84
CA ALA A 193 -0.12 11.28 -10.82
C ALA A 193 0.00 10.11 -9.82
N ILE A 194 -1.14 9.64 -9.31
CA ILE A 194 -1.21 8.53 -8.35
C ILE A 194 -0.59 7.25 -8.93
N ALA A 195 -0.81 6.98 -10.22
CA ALA A 195 -0.20 5.85 -10.92
C ALA A 195 1.32 6.01 -11.07
N ALA A 196 1.79 7.21 -11.40
CA ALA A 196 3.22 7.50 -11.53
C ALA A 196 3.95 7.33 -10.20
N GLU A 197 3.43 7.93 -9.12
CA GLU A 197 3.93 7.78 -7.75
C GLU A 197 3.88 6.31 -7.29
N THR A 198 2.80 5.58 -7.59
CA THR A 198 2.69 4.14 -7.25
C THR A 198 3.78 3.31 -7.91
N GLU A 199 4.10 3.56 -9.18
CA GLU A 199 5.21 2.85 -9.84
C GLU A 199 6.56 3.22 -9.25
N ALA A 200 6.80 4.48 -8.86
CA ALA A 200 8.02 4.86 -8.16
C ALA A 200 8.17 4.07 -6.85
N ILE A 201 7.08 3.91 -6.07
CA ILE A 201 7.06 3.09 -4.85
C ILE A 201 7.36 1.62 -5.17
N GLU A 202 6.75 1.03 -6.20
CA GLU A 202 7.01 -0.36 -6.59
C GLU A 202 8.48 -0.59 -6.98
N LEU A 203 9.05 0.31 -7.79
CA LEU A 203 10.45 0.25 -8.18
C LEU A 203 11.38 0.42 -6.96
N LEU A 204 11.02 1.29 -6.01
CA LEU A 204 11.74 1.45 -4.75
C LEU A 204 11.61 0.24 -3.82
N LEU A 205 10.47 -0.45 -3.80
CA LEU A 205 10.30 -1.69 -3.03
C LEU A 205 11.11 -2.84 -3.64
N GLN A 206 11.20 -2.89 -4.97
CA GLN A 206 12.11 -3.79 -5.66
C GLN A 206 13.57 -3.49 -5.29
N SER A 207 13.91 -2.20 -5.16
CA SER A 207 15.26 -1.76 -4.78
C SER A 207 15.59 -2.11 -3.32
N LYS A 208 14.64 -2.00 -2.39
CA LYS A 208 14.82 -2.37 -0.96
C LYS A 208 15.29 -3.82 -0.74
N ARG A 209 15.19 -4.70 -1.74
CA ARG A 209 15.78 -6.05 -1.72
C ARG A 209 17.29 -6.09 -1.88
N PHE A 210 17.98 -4.95 -1.86
CA PHE A 210 19.42 -4.84 -1.63
C PHE A 210 19.80 -5.32 -0.21
N ASN A 211 19.53 -6.58 0.09
CA ASN A 211 19.90 -7.20 1.35
C ASN A 211 21.39 -7.58 1.28
N PRO A 212 22.17 -7.41 2.37
CA PRO A 212 23.61 -7.64 2.42
C PRO A 212 24.00 -9.12 2.39
N CYS A 213 23.20 -10.01 1.79
CA CYS A 213 23.45 -11.44 1.59
C CYS A 213 23.02 -11.91 0.18
N GLY A 214 23.09 -11.05 -0.83
CA GLY A 214 22.67 -11.35 -2.21
C GLY A 214 23.76 -12.02 -3.04
N GLY A 215 23.72 -13.36 -3.13
CA GLY A 215 24.50 -14.12 -4.11
C GLY A 215 23.95 -13.91 -5.52
N GLY A 216 24.83 -13.53 -6.45
CA GLY A 216 24.53 -13.41 -7.87
C GLY A 216 24.34 -14.77 -8.56
N GLY A 217 23.40 -14.79 -9.50
CA GLY A 217 23.19 -15.86 -10.49
C GLY A 217 21.72 -15.89 -10.89
N GLY A 218 21.29 -15.89 -12.13
CA GLY A 218 21.94 -15.95 -13.44
C GLY A 218 20.76 -16.15 -14.41
N GLY A 219 20.56 -15.22 -15.34
CA GLY A 219 19.40 -15.23 -16.23
C GLY A 219 19.58 -14.20 -17.33
N SER A 220 20.18 -14.64 -18.43
CA SER A 220 20.47 -13.84 -19.61
C SER A 220 19.22 -13.74 -20.50
N ASN A 221 18.38 -12.71 -20.33
CA ASN A 221 17.54 -12.19 -21.42
C ASN A 221 16.81 -10.89 -21.00
N PRO A 222 16.81 -9.83 -21.84
CA PRO A 222 16.10 -8.57 -21.58
C PRO A 222 14.65 -8.57 -22.08
N GLY A 223 14.03 -9.74 -22.22
CA GLY A 223 12.67 -9.86 -22.74
C GLY A 223 12.12 -11.26 -22.45
N GLY A 224 11.16 -11.34 -21.55
CA GLY A 224 10.53 -12.59 -21.15
C GLY A 224 10.07 -12.52 -19.71
N GLY A 225 8.75 -12.46 -19.51
CA GLY A 225 8.11 -12.37 -18.21
C GLY A 225 8.61 -13.45 -17.25
N GLY A 226 8.94 -13.02 -16.05
CA GLY A 226 9.52 -13.84 -15.00
C GLY A 226 10.47 -13.00 -14.16
N GLY A 227 9.95 -12.39 -13.10
CA GLY A 227 10.71 -11.58 -12.15
C GLY A 227 9.97 -11.59 -10.83
N GLY A 228 10.54 -12.29 -9.86
CA GLY A 228 9.87 -12.68 -8.62
C GLY A 228 10.07 -11.73 -7.45
N ASP A 229 9.62 -12.28 -6.32
CA ASP A 229 9.53 -11.78 -4.95
C ASP A 229 8.59 -10.56 -4.83
N THR A 230 7.65 -10.59 -3.88
CA THR A 230 7.06 -9.48 -3.10
C THR A 230 6.45 -10.17 -1.87
N THR A 231 6.42 -9.51 -0.70
CA THR A 231 5.47 -9.90 0.37
C THR A 231 4.44 -8.81 0.63
N ASP A 232 4.68 -7.56 0.20
CA ASP A 232 3.70 -6.48 0.22
C ASP A 232 3.89 -5.61 -1.03
N SER A 233 2.80 -5.38 -1.77
CA SER A 233 2.77 -4.44 -2.92
C SER A 233 2.67 -2.99 -2.40
N ALA A 234 3.04 -1.98 -3.19
CA ALA A 234 2.85 -0.56 -2.87
C ALA A 234 1.40 -0.20 -2.53
N LEU A 235 0.46 -0.98 -3.07
CA LEU A 235 -0.98 -0.92 -2.79
C LEU A 235 -1.37 -1.42 -1.39
N ALA A 236 -0.55 -2.26 -0.76
CA ALA A 236 -0.74 -2.71 0.62
C ALA A 236 -0.28 -1.66 1.64
N LEU A 237 0.49 -0.64 1.22
CA LEU A 237 1.06 0.41 2.08
C LEU A 237 0.16 1.66 2.20
N VAL A 238 -1.13 1.55 1.90
CA VAL A 238 -2.09 2.66 1.96
C VAL A 238 -2.42 3.02 3.42
N GLY A 239 -2.08 4.25 3.82
CA GLY A 239 -2.46 4.85 5.09
C GLY A 239 -3.67 5.78 4.94
N THR A 240 -4.49 5.90 5.98
CA THR A 240 -5.70 6.73 6.00
C THR A 240 -5.35 8.22 6.01
N GLY A 241 -5.29 8.89 4.85
CA GLY A 241 -5.17 10.34 4.79
C GLY A 241 -6.38 11.00 5.42
N VAL A 242 -6.18 11.70 6.53
CA VAL A 242 -7.15 12.61 7.12
C VAL A 242 -6.80 14.00 6.64
N ASN A 243 -7.69 14.63 5.90
CA ASN A 243 -7.55 16.03 5.54
C ASN A 243 -7.85 16.89 6.78
N GLU A 244 -6.86 17.61 7.29
CA GLU A 244 -6.99 18.46 8.49
C GLU A 244 -8.00 19.60 8.30
N ASN A 245 -8.37 19.92 7.05
CA ASN A 245 -9.38 20.92 6.68
C ASN A 245 -10.74 20.31 6.32
N GLU A 246 -10.93 19.00 6.51
CA GLU A 246 -12.22 18.37 6.30
C GLU A 246 -13.19 18.76 7.43
N VAL A 247 -14.08 19.70 7.13
CA VAL A 247 -15.29 19.90 7.94
C VAL A 247 -16.21 18.71 7.67
N ARG A 248 -15.95 17.59 8.35
CA ARG A 248 -16.97 16.56 8.54
C ARG A 248 -18.02 17.15 9.46
N GLU A 249 -19.26 17.27 9.00
CA GLU A 249 -20.37 17.50 9.92
C GLU A 249 -20.38 16.34 10.92
N ASP A 250 -19.92 16.63 12.13
CA ASP A 250 -19.94 15.74 13.27
C ASP A 250 -21.41 15.45 13.62
N GLN A 251 -21.93 14.31 13.16
CA GLN A 251 -23.10 13.72 13.79
C GLN A 251 -22.64 13.06 15.08
N GLY A 252 -22.37 13.91 16.07
CA GLY A 252 -21.86 13.52 17.36
C GLY A 252 -22.80 12.52 18.04
N THR A 253 -22.32 11.31 18.23
CA THR A 253 -22.70 10.52 19.40
C THR A 253 -21.45 10.34 20.24
N VAL A 254 -21.39 11.12 21.33
CA VAL A 254 -20.36 11.05 22.35
C VAL A 254 -20.36 9.65 22.97
N GLN A 255 -19.29 8.91 22.74
CA GLN A 255 -19.00 7.68 23.48
C GLN A 255 -17.94 8.00 24.53
N GLU A 256 -18.38 8.21 25.78
CA GLU A 256 -17.48 8.28 26.93
C GLU A 256 -16.80 6.93 27.13
N THR A 257 -15.47 6.88 26.99
CA THR A 257 -14.68 5.72 27.39
C THR A 257 -14.33 5.83 28.87
N GLY A 258 -15.15 5.16 29.70
CA GLY A 258 -14.82 4.91 31.10
C GLY A 258 -13.70 3.87 31.22
N LYS A 259 -12.57 4.27 31.79
CA LYS A 259 -11.56 3.35 32.35
C LYS A 259 -12.20 2.48 33.44
N ALA A 260 -12.22 1.17 33.28
CA ALA A 260 -12.08 0.22 34.39
C ALA A 260 -11.90 -1.22 33.87
N GLY A 261 -10.82 -1.88 34.27
CA GLY A 261 -10.82 -3.33 34.36
C GLY A 261 -11.82 -3.74 35.45
N ALA A 262 -12.79 -4.57 35.09
CA ALA A 262 -13.65 -5.26 36.03
C ALA A 262 -13.89 -6.67 35.48
N THR A 263 -13.44 -7.68 36.22
CA THR A 263 -13.86 -9.06 36.03
C THR A 263 -15.37 -9.14 36.12
N LEU A 264 -16.01 -9.70 35.10
CA LEU A 264 -17.47 -9.89 35.03
C LEU A 264 -17.96 -10.59 36.31
N PRO A 265 -19.01 -10.07 36.98
CA PRO A 265 -19.61 -10.75 38.13
C PRO A 265 -20.13 -12.14 37.74
N GLU A 266 -19.94 -13.14 38.62
CA GLU A 266 -20.28 -14.55 38.34
C GLU A 266 -21.72 -14.75 37.88
N GLU A 267 -22.64 -13.89 38.31
CA GLU A 267 -24.06 -13.97 37.97
C GLU A 267 -24.32 -13.73 36.46
N PHE A 268 -23.47 -12.94 35.80
CA PHE A 268 -23.52 -12.74 34.35
C PHE A 268 -22.91 -13.91 33.57
N ILE A 269 -21.90 -14.58 34.14
CA ILE A 269 -21.30 -15.78 33.55
C ILE A 269 -22.29 -16.95 33.66
N SER A 270 -22.93 -17.13 34.82
CA SER A 270 -23.95 -18.17 34.99
C SER A 270 -25.17 -17.94 34.10
N GLY A 271 -25.57 -16.68 33.89
CA GLY A 271 -26.67 -16.35 32.99
C GLY A 271 -26.37 -16.65 31.52
N LEU A 272 -25.13 -16.42 31.07
CA LEU A 272 -24.68 -16.78 29.72
C LEU A 272 -24.60 -18.31 29.55
N ASP A 273 -24.06 -19.02 30.53
CA ASP A 273 -23.96 -20.49 30.50
C ASP A 273 -25.35 -21.17 30.46
N GLU A 274 -26.34 -20.60 31.16
CA GLU A 274 -27.72 -21.09 31.15
C GLU A 274 -28.42 -20.81 29.81
N TYR A 275 -28.16 -19.65 29.20
CA TYR A 275 -28.65 -19.30 27.87
C TYR A 275 -28.10 -20.24 26.78
N PHE A 276 -26.81 -20.54 26.80
CA PHE A 276 -26.20 -21.49 25.84
C PHE A 276 -26.68 -22.93 26.06
N LYS A 277 -26.88 -23.37 27.31
CA LYS A 277 -27.48 -24.68 27.60
C LYS A 277 -28.91 -24.82 27.06
N GLN A 278 -29.69 -23.75 27.03
CA GLN A 278 -31.02 -23.77 26.42
C GLN A 278 -30.97 -23.83 24.88
N LEU A 279 -29.94 -23.24 24.25
CA LEU A 279 -29.72 -23.33 22.80
C LEU A 279 -29.16 -24.71 22.37
N GLU A 280 -28.34 -25.35 23.21
CA GLU A 280 -27.76 -26.67 22.95
C GLU A 280 -28.68 -27.84 23.33
N SER A 281 -29.78 -27.58 24.02
CA SER A 281 -30.79 -28.59 24.34
C SER A 281 -31.76 -28.74 23.16
N PRO A 282 -31.67 -29.79 22.32
CA PRO A 282 -32.65 -30.00 21.27
C PRO A 282 -34.02 -30.23 21.91
N THR A 283 -34.97 -29.35 21.60
CA THR A 283 -36.40 -29.60 21.82
C THR A 283 -36.75 -30.99 21.26
N LYS A 284 -37.34 -31.84 22.09
CA LYS A 284 -37.94 -33.13 21.69
C LYS A 284 -38.94 -32.95 20.55
#